data_AF-A0A3D4HPK2-F1
#
_entry.id   AF-A0A3D4HPK2-F1
#
_cell.length_a   1.000
_cell.length_b   1.000
_cell.length_c   1.000
_cell.angle_alpha   90.00
_cell.angle_beta   90.00
_cell.angle_gamma   90.00
#
_symmetry.space_group_name_H-M   'P 1'
#
loop_
_entity.id
_entity.type
_entity.pdbx_description
1 polymer ?
#
loop_
_entity_poly.entity_id
_entity_poly.type
_entity_poly.pdbx_seq_one_letter_code
_entity_poly.pdbx_strand_id
1 'polypeptide(L)' 'MQKAIRIQSMDNVAVALQQLFADETIPVGQERILLREEIPAGHKFALRDLSPGTEVIKYGYPI' A
#
# COMPACT_ATOMS: atom_id res chain seq x y z
N MET A 1 9.00 13.92 -3.45
CA MET A 1 9.06 12.67 -4.24
C MET A 1 8.04 11.70 -3.68
N GLN A 2 7.39 10.90 -4.53
CA GLN A 2 6.37 9.94 -4.10
C GLN A 2 7.02 8.73 -3.43
N LYS A 3 6.60 8.38 -2.20
CA LYS A 3 7.18 7.25 -1.43
C LYS A 3 6.54 5.90 -1.74
N ALA A 4 5.30 5.90 -2.20
CA ALA A 4 4.55 4.70 -2.55
C ALA A 4 3.57 4.99 -3.69
N ILE A 5 3.25 3.95 -4.46
CA ILE A 5 2.34 4.05 -5.60
C ILE A 5 1.14 3.10 -5.45
N ARG A 6 -0.05 3.66 -5.62
CA ARG A 6 -1.29 2.94 -5.94
C ARG A 6 -1.53 3.11 -7.43
N ILE A 7 -1.71 2.01 -8.15
CA ILE A 7 -1.71 2.04 -9.63
C ILE A 7 -3.12 2.31 -10.15
N GLN A 8 -4.13 1.64 -9.59
CA GLN A 8 -5.54 1.84 -9.92
C GLN A 8 -6.34 2.31 -8.71
N SER A 9 -7.40 3.08 -8.96
CA SER A 9 -8.32 3.57 -7.92
C SER A 9 -9.09 2.47 -7.19
N MET A 10 -9.15 1.26 -7.74
CA MET A 10 -9.77 0.10 -7.08
C MET A 10 -8.77 -0.76 -6.29
N ASP A 11 -7.47 -0.53 -6.46
CA ASP A 11 -6.44 -1.30 -5.73
C ASP A 11 -6.66 -1.16 -4.21
N ASN A 12 -6.43 -2.26 -3.50
CA ASN A 12 -6.48 -2.29 -2.02
C ASN A 12 -5.09 -2.45 -1.39
N VAL A 13 -4.05 -2.43 -2.23
CA VAL A 13 -2.63 -2.42 -1.84
C VAL A 13 -1.89 -1.34 -2.63
N ALA A 14 -0.80 -0.84 -2.05
CA ALA A 14 0.18 0.00 -2.73
C ALA A 14 1.56 -0.66 -2.69
N VAL A 15 2.48 -0.16 -3.53
CA VAL A 15 3.87 -0.60 -3.58
C VAL A 15 4.77 0.49 -3.02
N ALA A 16 5.69 0.12 -2.13
CA ALA A 16 6.73 1.01 -1.64
C ALA A 16 7.76 1.28 -2.76
N LEU A 17 8.03 2.56 -3.05
CA LEU A 17 9.04 2.96 -4.04
C LEU A 17 10.44 3.12 -3.43
N GLN A 18 10.51 3.11 -2.11
CA GLN A 18 11.71 3.18 -1.29
C GLN A 18 11.45 2.43 0.02
N GLN A 19 12.45 2.29 0.88
CA GLN A 19 12.26 1.78 2.24
C GLN A 19 11.33 2.72 3.02
N LEU A 20 10.35 2.14 3.70
CA LEU A 20 9.38 2.83 4.55
C LEU A 20 9.45 2.23 5.95
N PHE A 21 9.38 3.07 6.97
CA PHE A 21 9.57 2.64 8.35
C PHE A 21 8.22 2.40 9.06
N ALA A 22 8.25 1.54 10.08
CA ALA A 22 7.12 1.39 10.99
C ALA A 22 6.76 2.74 11.65
N ASP A 23 5.49 2.90 12.00
CA ASP A 23 4.90 4.10 12.61
C ASP A 23 5.00 5.38 11.75
N GLU A 24 5.44 5.25 10.50
CA GLU A 24 5.45 6.35 9.53
C GLU A 24 4.06 6.54 8.92
N THR A 25 3.57 7.79 8.89
CA THR A 25 2.38 8.15 8.11
C THR A 25 2.77 8.72 6.76
N ILE A 26 2.45 8.01 5.67
CA ILE A 26 2.81 8.42 4.31
C ILE A 26 1.57 8.78 3.48
N PRO A 27 1.69 9.76 2.55
CA PRO A 27 0.63 10.03 1.59
C PRO A 27 0.66 8.99 0.46
N VAL A 28 -0.52 8.44 0.11
CA VAL A 28 -0.72 7.57 -1.05
C VAL A 28 -1.94 8.08 -1.83
N GLY A 29 -1.69 8.84 -2.89
CA GLY A 29 -2.77 9.55 -3.60
C GLY A 29 -3.40 10.61 -2.69
N GLN A 30 -4.71 10.49 -2.44
CA GLN A 30 -5.47 11.37 -1.53
C GLN A 30 -5.53 10.84 -0.09
N GLU A 31 -5.03 9.63 0.16
CA GLU A 31 -5.11 8.96 1.46
C GLU A 31 -3.80 9.16 2.25
N ARG A 32 -3.90 9.05 3.59
CA ARG A 32 -2.75 8.96 4.50
C ARG A 32 -2.76 7.61 5.18
N ILE A 33 -1.68 6.86 5.04
CA ILE A 33 -1.55 5.50 5.57
C ILE A 33 -0.50 5.49 6.67
N LEU A 34 -0.90 5.03 7.86
CA LEU A 34 0.02 4.70 8.95
C LEU A 34 0.56 3.28 8.73
N LEU A 35 1.87 3.15 8.59
CA LEU A 35 2.53 1.86 8.43
C LEU A 35 2.69 1.19 9.80
N ARG A 36 2.26 -0.07 9.90
CA ARG A 36 2.37 -0.86 11.14
C ARG A 36 3.69 -1.61 11.27
N GLU A 37 4.47 -1.68 10.19
CA GLU A 37 5.75 -2.36 10.12
C GLU A 37 6.63 -1.71 9.03
N GLU A 38 7.91 -2.09 9.01
CA GLU A 38 8.82 -1.68 7.95
C GLU A 38 8.47 -2.35 6.61
N ILE A 39 8.45 -1.57 5.53
CA ILE A 39 8.16 -2.05 4.18
C ILE A 39 9.38 -1.79 3.28
N PRO A 40 10.10 -2.84 2.83
CA PRO A 40 11.19 -2.71 1.87
C PRO A 40 10.71 -2.16 0.52
N ALA A 41 11.62 -1.52 -0.23
CA ALA A 41 11.33 -1.07 -1.58
C ALA A 41 10.84 -2.24 -2.46
N GLY A 42 9.79 -2.00 -3.26
CA GLY A 42 9.17 -2.99 -4.13
C GLY A 42 8.11 -3.88 -3.46
N HIS A 43 8.03 -3.88 -2.13
CA HIS A 43 7.03 -4.68 -1.40
C HIS A 43 5.67 -3.98 -1.34
N LYS A 44 4.62 -4.78 -1.07
CA LYS A 44 3.23 -4.31 -0.99
C LYS A 44 2.84 -4.07 0.47
N PHE A 45 1.97 -3.10 0.69
CA PHE A 45 1.26 -2.91 1.95
C PHE A 45 -0.21 -2.61 1.66
N ALA A 46 -1.08 -2.93 2.63
CA ALA A 46 -2.51 -2.73 2.50
C ALA A 46 -2.89 -1.25 2.69
N LEU A 47 -3.85 -0.78 1.89
CA LEU A 47 -4.41 0.58 1.99
C LEU A 47 -5.58 0.65 2.98
N ARG A 48 -6.09 -0.52 3.40
CA ARG A 48 -7.22 -0.70 4.32
C ARG A 48 -7.12 -2.09 4.94
N ASP A 49 -7.88 -2.35 5.99
CA ASP A 49 -7.93 -3.69 6.57
C ASP A 49 -8.50 -4.70 5.53
N LEU A 50 -7.83 -5.85 5.39
CA LEU A 50 -8.24 -6.95 4.53
C LEU A 50 -8.53 -8.16 5.42
N SER A 51 -9.78 -8.60 5.46
CA SER A 51 -10.18 -9.78 6.23
C SER A 51 -9.73 -11.07 5.52
N PRO A 52 -9.53 -12.20 6.23
CA PRO A 52 -9.26 -13.48 5.59
C PRO A 52 -10.28 -13.81 4.49
N GLY A 53 -9.77 -14.25 3.33
CA GLY A 53 -10.59 -14.50 2.14
C GLY A 53 -10.93 -13.27 1.29
N THR A 54 -10.53 -12.06 1.71
CA THR A 54 -10.63 -10.87 0.86
C THR A 54 -9.62 -10.94 -0.27
N GLU A 55 -10.06 -10.69 -1.51
CA GLU A 55 -9.15 -10.62 -2.65
C GLU A 55 -8.18 -9.45 -2.53
N VAL A 56 -6.90 -9.69 -2.80
CA VAL A 56 -5.92 -8.62 -2.96
C VAL A 56 -6.05 -8.07 -4.37
N ILE A 57 -6.41 -6.80 -4.50
CA ILE A 57 -6.61 -6.13 -5.79
C ILE A 57 -5.42 -5.26 -6.10
N LYS A 58 -4.72 -5.57 -7.20
CA LYS A 58 -3.63 -4.75 -7.74
C LYS A 58 -3.72 -4.69 -9.26
N TYR A 59 -3.38 -3.54 -9.84
CA TYR A 59 -3.56 -3.29 -11.28
C TYR A 59 -5.03 -3.40 -11.72
N GLY A 60 -5.98 -3.32 -10.77
CA GLY A 60 -7.41 -3.55 -11.04
C GLY A 60 -7.85 -5.01 -11.10
N TYR A 61 -7.00 -5.97 -10.73
CA TYR A 61 -7.32 -7.41 -10.78
C TYR A 61 -7.01 -8.11 -9.45
N PRO A 62 -7.73 -9.21 -9.13
CA PRO A 62 -7.38 -10.07 -8.01
C PRO A 62 -6.07 -10.84 -8.27
N ILE A 63 -5.21 -10.91 -7.25
CA ILE A 63 -3.90 -11.59 -7.28
C ILE A 63 -3.64 -12.44 -6.04
#